data_AF-A0A0K8R300-F1
#
_entry.id   AF-A0A0K8R300-F1
#
_cell.length_a   1.000
_cell.length_b   1.000
_cell.length_c   1.000
_cell.angle_alpha   90.00
_cell.angle_beta   90.00
_cell.angle_gamma   90.00
#
_symmetry.space_group_name_H-M   'P 1'
#
loop_
_entity.id
_entity.type
_entity.pdbx_description
1 polymer ?
#
loop_
_entity_poly.entity_id
_entity_poly.type
_entity_poly.pdbx_seq_one_letter_code
_entity_poly.pdbx_strand_id
1 'polypeptide(L)'
;IPWLKLLNNEFKRVNKSITKFESIIFMALEYYSEMQVFLPTVSTNTLYNFITWRTLLKYGPTVSTEFHDLKRDFVISTLGYKPETILWRKCLDSVSEVMPYAIGRLYIDRKFSNRSAHLVNKLFS
;
A
#
# COMPACT_ATOMS: atom_id res chain seq x y z
N ILE A 1 -11.76 3.40 -20.90
CA ILE A 1 -10.74 2.42 -20.47
C ILE A 1 -11.29 1.00 -20.67
N PRO A 2 -10.52 0.03 -21.20
CA PRO A 2 -11.00 -1.35 -21.43
C PRO A 2 -11.01 -2.19 -20.14
N TRP A 3 -11.90 -1.85 -19.19
CA TRP A 3 -11.94 -2.44 -17.83
C TRP A 3 -12.03 -3.97 -17.81
N LEU A 4 -12.93 -4.58 -18.59
CA LEU A 4 -13.13 -6.03 -18.61
C LEU A 4 -11.85 -6.79 -19.00
N LYS A 5 -11.07 -6.24 -19.95
CA LYS A 5 -9.79 -6.83 -20.38
C LYS A 5 -8.74 -6.73 -19.29
N LEU A 6 -8.63 -5.57 -18.65
CA LEU A 6 -7.68 -5.34 -17.55
C LEU A 6 -7.97 -6.28 -16.37
N LEU A 7 -9.24 -6.37 -15.97
CA LEU A 7 -9.66 -7.24 -14.88
C LEU A 7 -9.41 -8.72 -15.22
N ASN A 8 -9.78 -9.19 -16.42
CA ASN A 8 -9.51 -10.58 -16.80
C ASN A 8 -8.00 -10.90 -16.85
N ASN A 9 -7.14 -9.95 -17.24
CA ASN A 9 -5.69 -10.16 -17.21
C ASN A 9 -5.16 -10.39 -15.80
N GLU A 10 -5.69 -9.66 -14.81
CA GLU A 10 -5.29 -9.81 -13.41
C GLU A 10 -5.87 -11.08 -12.77
N PHE A 11 -7.16 -11.35 -12.95
CA PHE A 11 -7.83 -12.50 -12.35
C PHE A 11 -7.43 -13.84 -12.99
N LYS A 12 -6.88 -13.82 -14.21
CA LYS A 12 -6.26 -15.00 -14.82
C LYS A 12 -5.13 -15.57 -13.96
N ARG A 13 -4.41 -14.75 -13.19
CA ARG A 13 -3.33 -15.20 -12.27
C ARG A 13 -3.82 -16.17 -11.19
N VAL A 14 -5.12 -16.15 -10.91
CA VAL A 14 -5.79 -17.05 -9.94
C VAL A 14 -6.84 -17.94 -10.62
N ASN A 15 -6.73 -18.16 -11.94
CA ASN A 15 -7.64 -18.99 -12.74
C ASN A 15 -9.12 -18.59 -12.62
N LYS A 16 -9.40 -17.29 -12.52
CA LYS A 16 -10.77 -16.74 -12.53
C LYS A 16 -11.00 -15.91 -13.78
N SER A 17 -12.20 -16.01 -14.33
CA SER A 17 -12.69 -15.16 -15.43
C SER A 17 -13.83 -14.28 -14.93
N ILE A 18 -13.79 -13.01 -15.30
CA ILE A 18 -14.79 -12.01 -14.97
C ILE A 18 -15.66 -11.77 -16.20
N THR A 19 -16.98 -11.78 -16.01
CA THR A 19 -17.94 -11.50 -17.08
C THR A 19 -18.37 -10.03 -17.05
N LYS A 20 -19.02 -9.56 -18.12
CA LYS A 20 -19.60 -8.21 -18.16
C LYS A 20 -20.78 -7.98 -17.18
N PHE A 21 -21.29 -9.06 -16.59
CA PHE A 21 -22.42 -9.02 -15.65
C PHE A 21 -21.96 -9.06 -14.18
N GLU A 22 -20.65 -9.06 -13.93
CA GLU A 22 -20.11 -9.07 -12.58
C GLU A 22 -20.40 -7.72 -11.89
N SER A 23 -21.01 -7.79 -10.71
CA SER A 23 -21.21 -6.61 -9.87
C SER A 23 -19.89 -6.15 -9.28
N ILE A 24 -19.58 -4.86 -9.42
CA ILE A 24 -18.38 -4.25 -8.84
C ILE A 24 -18.77 -3.11 -7.90
N ILE A 25 -18.02 -2.95 -6.81
CA ILE A 25 -18.15 -1.80 -5.91
C ILE A 25 -17.25 -0.68 -6.44
N PHE A 26 -17.84 0.48 -6.72
CA PHE A 26 -17.13 1.62 -7.29
C PHE A 26 -17.01 2.75 -6.28
N MET A 27 -15.91 2.78 -5.52
CA MET A 27 -15.75 3.70 -4.38
C MET A 27 -15.44 5.16 -4.76
N ALA A 28 -15.04 5.43 -6.01
CA ALA A 28 -14.62 6.76 -6.44
C ALA A 28 -15.15 7.12 -7.84
N LEU A 29 -16.48 7.16 -8.00
CA LEU A 29 -17.12 7.30 -9.31
C LEU A 29 -16.64 8.50 -10.13
N GLU A 30 -16.59 9.65 -9.48
CA GLU A 30 -16.18 10.91 -10.09
C GLU A 30 -14.74 10.83 -10.60
N TYR A 31 -13.81 10.36 -9.77
CA TYR A 31 -12.39 10.23 -10.15
C TYR A 31 -12.20 9.44 -11.44
N TYR A 32 -12.80 8.25 -11.55
CA TYR A 32 -12.60 7.41 -12.74
C TYR A 32 -13.34 7.94 -13.97
N SER A 33 -14.45 8.67 -13.77
CA SER A 33 -15.18 9.32 -14.86
C SER A 33 -14.32 10.42 -15.47
N GLU A 34 -13.76 11.30 -14.64
CA GLU A 34 -12.83 12.36 -15.06
C GLU A 34 -11.55 11.77 -15.66
N MET A 35 -11.00 10.71 -15.06
CA MET A 35 -9.82 10.03 -15.57
C MET A 35 -10.04 9.47 -16.99
N GLN A 36 -11.23 8.93 -17.28
CA GLN A 36 -11.53 8.41 -18.61
C GLN A 36 -11.55 9.52 -19.68
N VAL A 37 -11.94 10.75 -19.31
CA VAL A 37 -11.90 11.92 -20.19
C VAL A 37 -10.49 12.49 -20.31
N PHE A 38 -9.72 12.49 -19.21
CA PHE A 38 -8.38 13.07 -19.14
C PHE A 38 -7.32 12.23 -19.87
N LEU A 39 -7.30 10.91 -19.68
CA LEU A 39 -6.23 10.04 -20.18
C LEU A 39 -5.95 10.17 -21.70
N PRO A 40 -6.95 10.27 -22.59
CA PRO A 40 -6.71 10.49 -24.02
C PRO A 40 -6.02 11.81 -24.36
N THR A 41 -6.06 12.81 -23.48
CA THR A 41 -5.42 14.12 -23.69
C THR A 41 -3.93 14.11 -23.37
N VAL A 42 -3.45 13.06 -22.69
CA VAL A 42 -2.07 12.93 -22.21
C VAL A 42 -1.27 12.02 -23.14
N SER A 43 -0.05 12.45 -23.49
CA SER A 43 0.84 11.61 -24.30
C SER A 43 1.20 10.31 -23.58
N THR A 44 1.37 9.23 -24.35
CA THR A 44 1.79 7.94 -23.83
C THR A 44 3.14 8.04 -23.09
N ASN A 45 4.08 8.85 -23.60
CA ASN A 45 5.38 9.08 -22.95
C ASN A 45 5.23 9.75 -21.58
N THR A 46 4.34 10.74 -21.46
CA THR A 46 4.05 11.40 -20.17
C THR A 46 3.49 10.41 -19.16
N LEU A 47 2.55 9.54 -19.57
CA LEU A 47 1.99 8.50 -18.70
C LEU A 47 3.07 7.50 -18.25
N TYR A 48 3.93 7.04 -19.15
CA TYR A 48 5.03 6.12 -18.81
C TYR A 48 6.03 6.75 -17.84
N ASN A 49 6.43 8.00 -18.07
CA ASN A 49 7.34 8.72 -17.17
C ASN A 49 6.71 8.89 -15.79
N PHE A 50 5.43 9.24 -15.72
CA PHE A 50 4.71 9.35 -14.46
C PHE A 50 4.67 8.02 -13.71
N ILE A 51 4.23 6.93 -14.36
CA ILE A 51 4.14 5.59 -13.72
C ILE A 51 5.52 5.12 -13.25
N THR A 52 6.56 5.31 -14.08
CA THR A 52 7.95 4.98 -13.73
C THR A 52 8.41 5.76 -12.50
N TRP A 53 8.18 7.07 -12.48
CA TRP A 53 8.53 7.92 -11.34
C TRP A 53 7.80 7.50 -10.07
N ARG A 54 6.48 7.21 -10.14
CA ARG A 54 5.70 6.70 -9.00
C ARG A 54 6.26 5.37 -8.48
N THR A 55 6.74 4.51 -9.38
CA THR A 55 7.37 3.23 -9.03
C THR A 55 8.70 3.44 -8.32
N LEU A 56 9.57 4.31 -8.84
CA LEU A 56 10.85 4.67 -8.22
C LEU A 56 10.67 5.30 -6.83
N LEU A 57 9.71 6.20 -6.66
CA LEU A 57 9.40 6.79 -5.35
C LEU A 57 8.92 5.75 -4.32
N LYS A 58 8.22 4.71 -4.78
CA LYS A 58 7.71 3.65 -3.91
C LYS A 58 8.81 2.66 -3.52
N TYR A 59 9.53 2.11 -4.49
CA TYR A 59 10.44 0.98 -4.29
C TYR A 59 11.92 1.36 -4.24
N GLY A 60 12.30 2.47 -4.87
CA GLY A 60 13.68 2.99 -4.91
C GLY A 60 14.37 3.02 -3.53
N PRO A 61 13.75 3.57 -2.48
CA PRO A 61 14.34 3.63 -1.14
C PRO A 61 14.65 2.28 -0.50
N THR A 62 13.98 1.22 -0.94
CA THR A 62 14.21 -0.14 -0.42
C THR A 62 15.37 -0.82 -1.15
N VAL A 63 15.62 -0.43 -2.40
CA VAL A 63 16.60 -1.10 -3.28
C VAL A 63 17.91 -0.31 -3.43
N SER A 64 17.94 0.97 -3.07
CA SER A 64 19.12 1.84 -3.20
C SER A 64 19.20 2.87 -2.07
N THR A 65 20.39 2.97 -1.47
CA THR A 65 20.72 3.99 -0.47
C THR A 65 20.64 5.40 -1.04
N GLU A 66 21.04 5.60 -2.30
CA GLU A 66 20.95 6.91 -2.96
C GLU A 66 19.49 7.35 -3.10
N PHE A 67 18.61 6.46 -3.56
CA PHE A 67 17.18 6.76 -3.63
C PHE A 67 16.54 6.93 -2.25
N HIS A 68 17.04 6.20 -1.25
CA HIS A 68 16.59 6.37 0.13
C HIS A 68 16.89 7.79 0.63
N ASP A 69 18.12 8.27 0.44
CA ASP A 69 18.56 9.58 0.90
C ASP A 69 17.85 10.70 0.13
N LEU A 70 17.72 10.57 -1.19
CA LEU A 70 16.95 11.52 -2.00
C LEU A 70 15.49 11.61 -1.56
N LYS A 71 14.84 10.48 -1.26
CA LYS A 71 13.46 10.49 -0.74
C LYS A 71 13.39 11.11 0.65
N ARG A 72 14.36 10.83 1.52
CA ARG A 72 14.44 11.44 2.86
C ARG A 72 14.48 12.96 2.73
N ASP A 73 15.36 13.48 1.88
CA ASP A 73 15.55 14.92 1.69
C ASP A 73 14.30 15.57 1.08
N PHE A 74 13.65 14.89 0.12
CA PHE A 74 12.35 15.30 -0.41
C PHE A 74 11.25 15.37 0.67
N VAL A 75 11.15 14.36 1.54
CA VAL A 75 10.17 14.35 2.64
C VAL A 75 10.44 15.47 3.64
N ILE A 76 11.71 15.71 3.99
CA ILE A 76 12.09 16.79 4.92
C ILE A 76 11.70 18.16 4.37
N SER A 77 11.98 18.40 3.09
CA SER A 77 11.69 19.69 2.43
C SER A 77 10.19 19.94 2.20
N THR A 78 9.40 18.90 1.96
CA THR A 78 7.97 19.04 1.61
C THR A 78 7.01 18.88 2.78
N LEU A 79 7.34 18.02 3.75
CA LEU A 79 6.46 17.67 4.88
C LEU A 79 7.04 18.09 6.22
N GLY A 80 8.19 18.77 6.21
CA GLY A 80 8.94 19.12 7.40
C GLY A 80 9.81 17.98 7.92
N TYR A 81 10.69 18.31 8.87
CA TYR A 81 11.63 17.35 9.45
C TYR A 81 10.89 16.21 10.16
N LYS A 82 11.25 14.97 9.79
CA LYS A 82 10.86 13.76 10.51
C LYS A 82 12.12 13.04 10.98
N PRO A 83 12.24 12.69 12.29
CA PRO A 83 13.36 11.91 12.77
C PRO A 83 13.43 10.59 12.00
N GLU A 84 14.63 10.25 11.53
CA GLU A 84 14.80 8.98 10.84
C GLU A 84 14.57 7.81 11.80
N THR A 85 13.68 6.91 11.41
CA THR A 85 13.45 5.69 12.18
C THR A 85 14.66 4.77 12.04
N ILE A 86 15.22 4.32 13.16
CA ILE A 86 16.33 3.37 13.17
C ILE A 86 15.96 2.06 12.45
N LEU A 87 16.94 1.45 11.78
CA LEU A 87 16.71 0.37 10.81
C LEU A 87 15.89 -0.80 11.37
N TRP A 88 16.24 -1.32 12.55
CA TRP A 88 15.52 -2.46 13.14
C TRP A 88 14.03 -2.16 13.34
N ARG A 89 13.68 -0.91 13.66
CA ARG A 89 12.30 -0.49 13.84
C ARG A 89 11.58 -0.41 12.49
N LYS A 90 12.21 0.16 11.45
CA LYS A 90 11.69 0.12 10.07
C LYS A 90 11.40 -1.32 9.62
N CYS A 91 12.31 -2.25 9.91
CA CYS A 91 12.13 -3.67 9.60
C CYS A 91 10.98 -4.29 10.39
N LEU A 92 10.89 -4.03 11.69
CA LEU A 92 9.79 -4.51 12.52
C LEU A 92 8.45 -3.99 12.03
N ASP A 93 8.36 -2.71 11.68
CA ASP A 93 7.14 -2.09 11.15
C ASP A 93 6.73 -2.76 9.82
N SER A 94 7.68 -2.97 8.91
CA SER A 94 7.44 -3.64 7.62
C SER A 94 6.93 -5.07 7.80
N VAL A 95 7.52 -5.84 8.72
CA VAL A 95 7.07 -7.20 9.02
C VAL A 95 5.72 -7.20 9.72
N SER A 96 5.46 -6.23 10.60
CA SER A 96 4.18 -6.11 11.32
C SER A 96 3.03 -5.77 10.38
N GLU A 97 3.29 -5.00 9.31
CA GLU A 97 2.32 -4.68 8.27
C GLU A 97 1.92 -5.92 7.45
N VAL A 98 2.90 -6.74 7.06
CA VAL A 98 2.67 -7.92 6.19
C VAL A 98 2.25 -9.16 6.98
N MET A 99 2.74 -9.31 8.21
CA MET A 99 2.53 -10.49 9.05
C MET A 99 2.00 -10.12 10.46
N PRO A 100 0.87 -9.40 10.56
CA PRO A 100 0.36 -8.87 11.82
C PRO A 100 0.05 -9.96 12.84
N TYR A 101 -0.49 -11.11 12.40
CA TYR A 101 -0.83 -12.22 13.29
C TYR A 101 0.40 -12.93 13.85
N ALA A 102 1.47 -13.08 13.05
CA ALA A 102 2.70 -13.71 13.51
C ALA A 102 3.39 -12.83 14.56
N ILE A 103 3.52 -11.53 14.29
CA ILE A 103 4.07 -10.57 15.25
C ILE A 103 3.18 -10.46 16.49
N GLY A 104 1.86 -10.40 16.31
CA GLY A 104 0.90 -10.40 17.41
C GLY A 104 1.02 -11.62 18.30
N ARG A 105 1.19 -12.82 17.71
CA ARG A 105 1.41 -14.06 18.48
C ARG A 105 2.69 -14.01 19.30
N LEU A 106 3.81 -13.60 18.70
CA LEU A 106 5.08 -13.43 19.39
C LEU A 106 4.99 -12.42 20.54
N TYR A 107 4.22 -11.35 20.35
CA TYR A 107 3.97 -10.36 21.41
C TYR A 107 3.16 -10.97 22.55
N ILE A 108 2.07 -11.69 22.25
CA ILE A 108 1.23 -12.34 23.27
C ILE A 108 2.06 -13.29 24.11
N ASP A 109 2.81 -14.19 23.47
CA ASP A 109 3.61 -15.21 24.15
C ASP A 109 4.68 -14.60 25.08
N ARG A 110 5.15 -13.37 24.80
CA ARG A 110 6.25 -12.74 25.54
C ARG A 110 5.84 -11.62 26.49
N LYS A 111 4.71 -10.95 26.24
CA LYS A 111 4.38 -9.65 26.86
C LYS A 111 2.94 -9.51 27.31
N PHE A 112 2.02 -10.38 26.88
CA PHE A 112 0.60 -10.25 27.25
C PHE A 112 0.16 -11.37 28.21
N SER A 113 -0.53 -11.01 29.29
CA SER A 113 -1.00 -11.98 30.28
C SER A 113 -2.48 -12.31 30.09
N ASN A 114 -2.87 -13.55 30.42
CA ASN A 114 -4.28 -13.96 30.38
C ASN A 114 -5.13 -13.16 31.40
N ARG A 115 -4.53 -12.70 32.50
CA ARG A 115 -5.20 -11.83 33.48
C ARG A 115 -5.62 -10.49 32.85
N SER A 116 -4.78 -9.92 31.99
CA SER A 116 -5.10 -8.69 31.26
C SER A 116 -6.29 -8.89 30.32
N ALA A 117 -6.37 -10.04 29.63
CA ALA A 117 -7.50 -10.39 28.78
C ALA A 117 -8.82 -10.45 29.57
N HIS A 118 -8.82 -11.15 30.71
CA HIS A 118 -10.01 -11.27 31.56
C HIS A 118 -10.49 -9.94 32.11
N LEU A 119 -9.58 -9.05 32.52
CA LEU A 119 -9.93 -7.71 33.01
C LEU A 119 -10.61 -6.86 31.93
N VAL A 120 -10.07 -6.90 30.70
CA VAL A 120 -10.65 -6.20 29.56
C VAL A 120 -12.06 -6.70 29.26
N ASN A 121 -12.27 -8.03 29.21
CA ASN A 121 -13.60 -8.59 28.97
C ASN A 121 -14.63 -8.16 30.02
N LYS A 122 -14.21 -8.00 31.28
CA LYS A 122 -15.09 -7.53 32.37
C LYS A 122 -15.45 -6.04 32.29
N LEU A 123 -14.62 -5.22 31.63
CA LEU A 123 -14.90 -3.79 31.43
C LEU A 123 -15.92 -3.55 30.30
N PHE A 124 -16.02 -4.49 29.36
CA PHE A 124 -16.90 -4.40 28.20
C PHE A 124 -18.16 -5.28 28.33
N SER A 125 -18.37 -5.90 29.50
CA SER A 125 -19.56 -6.68 29.88
C SER A 125 -20.42 -5.90 30.86
#